data_AF-A0A7C8DXH0-F1
#
_entry.id   AF-A0A7C8DXH0-F1
#
_cell.length_a   1.000
_cell.length_b   1.000
_cell.length_c   1.000
_cell.angle_alpha   90.00
_cell.angle_beta   90.00
_cell.angle_gamma   90.00
#
_symmetry.space_group_name_H-M   'P 1'
#
loop_
_entity.id
_entity.type
_entity.pdbx_description
1 polymer ?
#
loop_
_entity_poly.entity_id
_entity_poly.type
_entity_poly.pdbx_seq_one_letter_code
_entity_poly.pdbx_strand_id
1 'polypeptide(L)'
;HLHLEDSLPVIDSFQFDVLGGTWVGYISLFRKGKGKDDLYLVEMDGSFTGINTAKMAPRAQETGSQTTGAPARETELAGNISLRFPVSTDPDAAINNLSGVIRLTHIGSKTLERLLYAMDPYESNEMIRKQRTILRQGTPLWVTVEIRSGNLSLTGEVLVKGARISLPTIERFNIAALPIRKKLVKTFSSLGPVVNALKALSANAILIDKGKIQLVNQ
;
A
#
# COMPACT_ATOMS: atom_id res chain seq x y z
N HIS A 1 -20.19 -8.76 3.26
CA HIS A 1 -21.24 -9.16 2.29
C HIS A 1 -20.70 -8.86 0.89
N LEU A 2 -20.93 -9.72 -0.11
CA LEU A 2 -20.46 -9.54 -1.49
C LEU A 2 -21.67 -9.25 -2.37
N HIS A 3 -21.65 -8.13 -3.08
CA HIS A 3 -22.70 -7.77 -4.02
C HIS A 3 -22.11 -7.13 -5.28
N LEU A 4 -22.96 -6.79 -6.25
CA LEU A 4 -22.56 -6.10 -7.46
C LEU A 4 -23.17 -4.69 -7.47
N GLU A 5 -22.34 -3.69 -7.77
CA GLU A 5 -22.74 -2.31 -8.04
C GLU A 5 -22.22 -1.96 -9.45
N ASP A 6 -23.09 -1.51 -10.35
CA ASP A 6 -22.75 -1.28 -11.77
C ASP A 6 -22.02 -2.46 -12.46
N SER A 7 -22.46 -3.69 -12.15
CA SER A 7 -21.89 -4.96 -12.62
C SER A 7 -20.45 -5.22 -12.15
N LEU A 8 -19.98 -4.49 -11.12
CA LEU A 8 -18.67 -4.66 -10.51
C LEU A 8 -18.78 -5.14 -9.06
N PRO A 9 -17.83 -5.97 -8.60
CA PRO A 9 -17.88 -6.55 -7.27
C PRO A 9 -17.58 -5.53 -6.18
N VAL A 10 -18.42 -5.55 -5.14
CA VAL A 10 -18.26 -4.78 -3.90
C VAL A 10 -18.31 -5.73 -2.71
N ILE A 11 -17.30 -5.63 -1.84
CA ILE A 11 -17.21 -6.32 -0.56
C ILE A 11 -17.45 -5.28 0.53
N ASP A 12 -18.66 -5.25 1.07
CA ASP A 12 -19.11 -4.29 2.10
C ASP A 12 -18.29 -4.36 3.39
N SER A 13 -17.84 -5.57 3.70
CA SER A 13 -17.08 -5.85 4.90
C SER A 13 -16.28 -7.14 4.73
N PHE A 14 -15.03 -7.08 5.17
CA PHE A 14 -14.17 -8.22 5.38
C PHE A 14 -13.49 -8.10 6.74
N GLN A 15 -13.11 -9.24 7.30
CA GLN A 15 -12.21 -9.32 8.46
C GLN A 15 -11.26 -10.48 8.23
N PHE A 16 -9.96 -10.22 8.34
CA PHE A 16 -8.92 -11.24 8.23
C PHE A 16 -7.92 -11.10 9.35
N ASP A 17 -7.49 -12.23 9.91
CA ASP A 17 -6.35 -12.27 10.81
C ASP A 17 -5.07 -12.46 9.99
N VAL A 18 -4.17 -11.49 10.09
CA VAL A 18 -2.95 -11.41 9.29
C VAL A 18 -1.76 -11.07 10.19
N LEU A 19 -0.71 -11.89 10.12
CA LEU A 19 0.51 -11.74 10.91
C LEU A 19 0.29 -11.65 12.44
N GLY A 20 -0.81 -12.23 12.94
CA GLY A 20 -1.19 -12.17 14.35
C GLY A 20 -1.87 -10.87 14.79
N GLY A 21 -2.25 -10.01 13.84
CA GLY A 21 -3.20 -8.93 14.04
C GLY A 21 -4.47 -9.15 13.24
N THR A 22 -5.38 -8.20 13.30
CA THR A 22 -6.66 -8.22 12.60
C THR A 22 -6.75 -7.02 11.68
N TRP A 23 -7.26 -7.23 10.47
CA TRP A 23 -7.60 -6.17 9.50
C TRP A 23 -9.07 -6.29 9.14
N VAL A 24 -9.80 -5.20 9.30
CA VAL A 24 -11.21 -5.04 8.91
C VAL A 24 -11.33 -3.92 7.89
N GLY A 25 -12.19 -4.08 6.89
CA GLY A 25 -12.41 -3.03 5.89
C GLY A 25 -13.45 -3.40 4.86
N TYR A 26 -13.50 -2.60 3.80
CA TYR A 26 -14.30 -2.86 2.61
C TYR A 26 -13.44 -2.71 1.35
N ILE A 27 -13.88 -3.30 0.25
CA ILE A 27 -13.25 -3.18 -1.06
C ILE A 27 -14.36 -2.93 -2.07
N SER A 28 -14.22 -1.90 -2.90
CA SER A 28 -15.12 -1.62 -4.01
C SER A 28 -14.33 -1.49 -5.31
N LEU A 29 -14.95 -1.91 -6.41
CA LEU A 29 -14.43 -1.69 -7.75
C LEU A 29 -15.38 -0.75 -8.49
N PHE A 30 -14.83 0.30 -9.09
CA PHE A 30 -15.59 1.23 -9.90
C PHE A 30 -14.80 1.62 -11.15
N ARG A 31 -15.50 2.18 -12.14
CA ARG A 31 -14.89 2.64 -13.38
C ARG A 31 -14.66 4.14 -13.34
N LYS A 32 -13.54 4.56 -13.92
CA LYS A 32 -13.21 5.96 -14.12
C LYS A 32 -12.87 6.19 -15.58
N GLY A 33 -13.67 7.02 -16.23
CA GLY A 33 -13.56 7.33 -17.66
C GLY A 33 -14.74 6.80 -18.49
N LYS A 34 -14.75 7.11 -19.79
CA LYS A 34 -15.69 6.55 -20.77
C LYS A 34 -14.93 6.24 -22.07
N GLY A 35 -15.23 5.10 -22.71
CA GLY A 35 -14.64 4.74 -24.00
C GLY A 35 -13.24 4.12 -23.91
N LYS A 36 -12.27 4.65 -24.67
CA LYS A 36 -10.90 4.07 -24.79
C LYS A 36 -10.02 4.26 -23.54
N ASP A 37 -10.40 5.19 -22.66
CA ASP A 37 -9.68 5.51 -21.41
C ASP A 37 -10.35 4.88 -20.17
N ASP A 38 -11.15 3.81 -20.36
CA ASP A 38 -11.82 3.10 -19.26
C ASP A 38 -10.78 2.49 -18.31
N LEU A 39 -10.69 3.05 -17.10
CA LEU A 39 -9.83 2.56 -16.03
C LEU A 39 -10.69 1.97 -14.91
N TYR A 40 -10.43 0.71 -14.58
CA TYR A 40 -10.97 0.11 -13.37
C TYR A 40 -10.12 0.55 -12.18
N LEU A 41 -10.76 1.11 -11.16
CA LEU A 41 -10.15 1.46 -9.89
C LEU A 41 -10.67 0.54 -8.81
N VAL A 42 -9.75 0.06 -7.98
CA VAL A 42 -10.08 -0.59 -6.71
C VAL A 42 -9.92 0.47 -5.63
N GLU A 43 -10.99 0.70 -4.87
CA GLU A 43 -10.93 1.41 -3.60
C GLU A 43 -10.96 0.41 -2.46
N MET A 44 -10.10 0.66 -1.48
CA MET A 44 -9.95 -0.15 -0.30
C MET A 44 -9.79 0.77 0.89
N ASP A 45 -10.67 0.61 1.86
CA ASP A 45 -10.61 1.34 3.12
C ASP A 45 -10.72 0.35 4.27
N GLY A 46 -9.93 0.57 5.31
CA GLY A 46 -9.92 -0.33 6.44
C GLY A 46 -9.07 0.13 7.61
N SER A 47 -9.14 -0.66 8.66
CA SER A 47 -8.42 -0.46 9.91
C SER A 47 -7.75 -1.75 10.32
N PHE A 48 -6.53 -1.64 10.84
CA PHE A 48 -5.75 -2.77 11.30
C PHE A 48 -5.16 -2.53 12.68
N THR A 49 -4.98 -3.61 13.43
CA THR A 49 -4.42 -3.59 14.78
C THR A 49 -3.63 -4.87 15.02
N GLY A 50 -2.53 -4.80 15.78
CA GLY A 50 -1.77 -6.00 16.17
C GLY A 50 -0.91 -6.61 15.07
N ILE A 51 -0.75 -5.96 13.91
CA ILE A 51 0.02 -6.52 12.81
C ILE A 51 1.50 -6.57 13.20
N ASN A 52 2.07 -7.76 13.35
CA ASN A 52 3.47 -7.93 13.71
C ASN A 52 4.37 -8.12 12.48
N THR A 53 5.13 -7.08 12.13
CA THR A 53 6.01 -7.08 10.96
C THR A 53 7.24 -7.98 11.08
N ALA A 54 7.59 -8.46 12.27
CA ALA A 54 8.68 -9.43 12.44
C ALA A 54 8.41 -10.73 11.66
N LYS A 55 7.14 -11.09 11.45
CA LYS A 55 6.73 -12.28 10.70
C LYS A 55 6.88 -12.13 9.18
N MET A 56 7.13 -10.91 8.67
CA MET A 56 7.39 -10.65 7.24
C MET A 56 8.88 -10.62 6.91
N ALA A 57 9.77 -10.55 7.90
CA ALA A 57 11.19 -10.57 7.63
C ALA A 57 11.58 -11.94 7.04
N PRO A 58 12.32 -11.99 5.92
CA PRO A 58 12.92 -13.24 5.49
C PRO A 58 13.74 -13.76 6.67
N ARG A 59 13.59 -15.06 6.98
CA ARG A 59 14.36 -15.77 8.00
C ARG A 59 15.83 -15.63 7.61
N ALA A 60 16.47 -14.55 8.04
CA ALA A 60 17.89 -14.35 7.85
C ALA A 60 18.56 -15.54 8.50
N GLN A 61 19.39 -16.24 7.73
CA GLN A 61 20.16 -17.37 8.18
C GLN A 61 20.74 -17.07 9.56
N GLU A 62 20.53 -18.02 10.46
CA GLU A 62 21.02 -18.04 11.82
C GLU A 62 22.56 -18.04 11.81
N THR A 63 23.18 -16.88 11.64
CA THR A 63 24.56 -16.67 12.05
C THR A 63 24.57 -16.36 13.55
N GLY A 64 24.52 -17.44 14.34
CA GLY A 64 25.34 -17.60 15.54
C GLY A 64 25.40 -16.45 16.56
N SER A 65 24.34 -15.70 16.76
CA SER A 65 24.25 -14.77 17.89
C SER A 65 22.81 -14.73 18.39
N GLN A 66 22.61 -15.33 19.56
CA GLN A 66 21.45 -15.13 20.41
C GLN A 66 21.27 -13.63 20.64
N THR A 67 20.53 -12.99 19.75
CA THR A 67 20.05 -11.63 19.93
C THR A 67 18.56 -11.76 20.16
N THR A 68 18.20 -11.57 21.42
CA THR A 68 16.85 -11.33 21.92
C THR A 68 15.97 -10.73 20.84
N GLY A 69 14.96 -11.50 20.41
CA GLY A 69 13.93 -11.01 19.50
C GLY A 69 13.38 -9.70 20.06
N ALA A 70 13.29 -8.68 19.21
CA ALA A 70 12.72 -7.40 19.60
C ALA A 70 11.36 -7.64 20.30
N PRO A 71 11.08 -6.96 21.44
CA PRO A 71 9.79 -7.13 22.10
C PRO A 71 8.67 -6.86 21.10
N ALA A 72 7.59 -7.66 21.12
CA ALA A 72 6.55 -7.66 20.10
C ALA A 72 5.97 -6.25 19.79
N ARG A 73 5.96 -5.36 20.78
CA ARG A 73 5.55 -3.95 20.65
C ARG A 73 6.42 -3.11 19.71
N GLU A 74 7.70 -3.43 19.56
CA GLU A 74 8.60 -2.71 18.64
C GLU A 74 8.40 -3.10 17.17
N THR A 75 7.60 -4.13 16.90
CA THR A 75 7.31 -4.63 15.55
C THR A 75 5.83 -4.60 15.20
N GLU A 76 4.99 -4.13 16.13
CA GLU A 76 3.54 -4.01 15.98
C GLU A 76 3.14 -2.76 15.18
N LEU A 77 2.02 -2.87 14.47
CA LEU A 77 1.39 -1.81 13.70
C LEU A 77 -0.11 -1.75 14.00
N ALA A 78 -0.62 -0.54 14.16
CA ALA A 78 -2.04 -0.24 14.15
C ALA A 78 -2.32 1.06 13.39
N GLY A 79 -3.48 1.12 12.75
CA GLY A 79 -3.83 2.29 11.94
C GLY A 79 -5.00 2.08 11.01
N ASN A 80 -5.14 3.04 10.11
CA ASN A 80 -6.16 3.09 9.07
C ASN A 80 -5.48 3.20 7.71
N ILE A 81 -6.13 2.65 6.71
CA ILE A 81 -5.67 2.67 5.33
C ILE A 81 -6.83 3.05 4.43
N SER A 82 -6.57 3.94 3.48
CA SER A 82 -7.44 4.29 2.38
C SER A 82 -6.58 4.26 1.12
N LEU A 83 -6.87 3.37 0.18
CA LEU A 83 -6.10 3.18 -1.03
C LEU A 83 -7.03 3.19 -2.23
N ARG A 84 -6.63 3.90 -3.27
CA ARG A 84 -7.18 3.80 -4.61
C ARG A 84 -6.07 3.43 -5.56
N PHE A 85 -6.17 2.23 -6.13
CA PHE A 85 -5.20 1.78 -7.10
C PHE A 85 -5.88 1.35 -8.41
N PRO A 86 -5.26 1.69 -9.55
CA PRO A 86 -5.75 1.28 -10.85
C PRO A 86 -5.44 -0.19 -11.14
N VAL A 87 -6.41 -0.89 -11.72
CA VAL A 87 -6.23 -2.21 -12.30
C VAL A 87 -5.75 -2.01 -13.74
N SER A 88 -4.43 -1.78 -13.89
CA SER A 88 -3.78 -1.54 -15.18
C SER A 88 -2.57 -2.44 -15.36
N THR A 89 -2.36 -2.91 -16.60
CA THR A 89 -1.14 -3.60 -17.01
C THR A 89 -0.01 -2.64 -17.38
N ASP A 90 -0.33 -1.37 -17.63
CA ASP A 90 0.66 -0.31 -17.85
C ASP A 90 1.15 0.22 -16.49
N PRO A 91 2.43 -0.01 -16.12
CA PRO A 91 2.97 0.41 -14.84
C PRO A 91 2.99 1.93 -14.64
N ASP A 92 3.17 2.72 -15.71
CA ASP A 92 3.25 4.17 -15.58
C ASP A 92 1.85 4.74 -15.35
N ALA A 93 0.85 4.27 -16.09
CA ALA A 93 -0.56 4.56 -15.78
C ALA A 93 -0.94 4.07 -14.38
N ALA A 94 -0.40 2.93 -13.93
CA ALA A 94 -0.68 2.38 -12.62
C ALA A 94 -0.14 3.26 -11.48
N ILE A 95 1.12 3.68 -11.59
CA ILE A 95 1.78 4.54 -10.59
C ILE A 95 1.15 5.93 -10.58
N ASN A 96 0.86 6.51 -11.75
CA ASN A 96 0.31 7.86 -11.88
C ASN A 96 -1.14 7.99 -11.36
N ASN A 97 -1.90 6.90 -11.33
CA ASN A 97 -3.26 6.88 -10.78
C ASN A 97 -3.34 6.25 -9.39
N LEU A 98 -2.21 5.81 -8.82
CA LEU A 98 -2.14 5.35 -7.44
C LEU A 98 -2.31 6.54 -6.48
N SER A 99 -3.23 6.39 -5.54
CA SER A 99 -3.41 7.35 -4.45
C SER A 99 -3.83 6.65 -3.18
N GLY A 100 -3.60 7.29 -2.04
CA GLY A 100 -4.07 6.77 -0.77
C GLY A 100 -3.36 7.36 0.42
N VAL A 101 -3.88 7.05 1.60
CA VAL A 101 -3.37 7.53 2.88
C VAL A 101 -3.32 6.34 3.83
N ILE A 102 -2.17 6.14 4.45
CA ILE A 102 -1.97 5.20 5.54
C ILE A 102 -1.66 6.01 6.79
N ARG A 103 -2.55 5.94 7.79
CA ARG A 103 -2.38 6.60 9.09
C ARG A 103 -2.03 5.56 10.14
N LEU A 104 -0.81 5.57 10.61
CA LEU A 104 -0.32 4.69 11.67
C LEU A 104 -0.52 5.40 13.01
N THR A 105 -1.44 4.88 13.82
CA THR A 105 -1.68 5.32 15.20
C THR A 105 -0.76 4.61 16.19
N HIS A 106 -0.22 3.46 15.81
CA HIS A 106 0.85 2.79 16.50
C HIS A 106 1.82 2.19 15.48
N ILE A 107 3.10 2.50 15.63
CA ILE A 107 4.17 1.87 14.86
C ILE A 107 5.37 1.65 15.77
N GLY A 108 5.87 0.43 15.84
CA GLY A 108 7.14 0.20 16.54
C GLY A 108 8.31 0.91 15.87
N SER A 109 9.26 1.42 16.66
CA SER A 109 10.44 2.16 16.17
C SER A 109 11.26 1.36 15.14
N LYS A 110 11.43 0.05 15.35
CA LYS A 110 12.12 -0.85 14.41
C LYS A 110 11.38 -1.01 13.10
N THR A 111 10.04 -1.06 13.13
CA THR A 111 9.24 -1.13 11.90
C THR A 111 9.42 0.13 11.05
N LEU A 112 9.40 1.31 11.69
CA LEU A 112 9.58 2.56 10.98
C LEU A 112 11.01 2.72 10.45
N GLU A 113 12.03 2.34 11.23
CA GLU A 113 13.42 2.35 10.77
C GLU A 113 13.61 1.43 9.53
N ARG A 114 12.98 0.25 9.51
CA ARG A 114 13.01 -0.66 8.36
C ARG A 114 12.31 -0.07 7.14
N LEU A 115 11.18 0.62 7.31
CA LEU A 115 10.50 1.32 6.23
C LEU A 115 11.41 2.39 5.62
N LEU A 116 12.01 3.24 6.45
CA LEU A 116 12.91 4.30 6.01
C LEU A 116 14.16 3.73 5.32
N TYR A 117 14.72 2.62 5.81
CA TYR A 117 15.81 1.92 5.15
C TYR A 117 15.41 1.36 3.79
N ALA A 118 14.20 0.80 3.66
CA ALA A 118 13.70 0.31 2.37
C ALA A 118 13.46 1.44 1.36
N MET A 119 13.17 2.66 1.83
CA MET A 119 13.01 3.84 0.99
C MET A 119 14.35 4.38 0.46
N ASP A 120 15.37 4.44 1.32
CA ASP A 120 16.70 4.94 0.96
C ASP A 120 17.81 4.08 1.59
N PRO A 121 18.11 2.91 0.97
CA PRO A 121 19.08 1.97 1.53
C PRO A 121 20.51 2.49 1.48
N TYR A 122 20.80 3.45 0.59
CA TYR A 122 22.12 4.04 0.40
C TYR A 122 22.30 5.38 1.15
N GLU A 123 21.33 5.79 1.96
CA GLU A 123 21.35 7.05 2.73
C GLU A 123 21.66 8.29 1.87
N SER A 124 21.20 8.27 0.64
CA SER A 124 21.39 9.34 -0.34
C SER A 124 20.55 10.59 0.01
N ASN A 125 19.46 10.42 0.75
CA ASN A 125 18.54 11.47 1.13
C ASN A 125 18.80 11.94 2.57
N GLU A 126 19.22 13.19 2.72
CA GLU A 126 19.54 13.79 4.02
C GLU A 126 18.35 13.81 5.00
N MET A 127 17.13 13.97 4.50
CA MET A 127 15.92 13.99 5.34
C MET A 127 15.60 12.60 5.89
N ILE A 128 15.73 11.56 5.07
CA ILE A 128 15.57 10.17 5.53
C ILE A 128 16.65 9.83 6.58
N ARG A 129 17.90 10.25 6.34
CA ARG A 129 18.99 10.09 7.31
C ARG A 129 18.69 10.80 8.64
N LYS A 130 18.22 12.05 8.60
CA LYS A 130 17.82 12.82 9.80
C LYS A 130 16.68 12.15 10.56
N GLN A 131 15.63 11.68 9.88
CA GLN A 131 14.54 10.95 10.51
C GLN A 131 15.02 9.67 11.21
N ARG A 132 15.89 8.88 10.56
CA ARG A 132 16.46 7.67 11.16
C ARG A 132 17.24 7.97 12.43
N THR A 133 18.02 9.06 12.45
CA THR A 133 18.72 9.50 13.66
C THR A 133 17.76 9.86 14.80
N ILE A 134 16.67 10.58 14.50
CA ILE A 134 15.65 10.95 15.49
C ILE A 134 14.96 9.69 16.06
N LEU A 135 14.64 8.73 15.20
CA LEU A 135 13.98 7.47 15.60
C LEU A 135 14.84 6.54 16.44
N ARG A 136 16.17 6.62 16.30
CA ARG A 136 17.09 5.91 17.21
C ARG A 136 17.06 6.47 18.63
N GLN A 137 16.56 7.69 18.80
CA GLN A 137 16.56 8.41 20.07
C GLN A 137 15.16 8.54 20.70
N GLY A 138 14.11 8.04 20.04
CA GLY A 138 12.74 8.20 20.49
C GLY A 138 11.76 7.16 19.96
N THR A 139 10.53 7.25 20.44
CA THR A 139 9.43 6.35 20.05
C THR A 139 8.45 7.09 19.16
N PRO A 140 8.18 6.62 17.93
CA PRO A 140 7.17 7.25 17.08
C PRO A 140 5.78 7.19 17.74
N LEU A 141 5.08 8.31 17.75
CA LEU A 141 3.73 8.45 18.27
C LEU A 141 2.71 8.13 17.18
N TRP A 142 2.90 8.73 16.00
CA TRP A 142 2.08 8.50 14.83
C TRP A 142 2.88 8.81 13.57
N VAL A 143 2.47 8.19 12.46
CA VAL A 143 3.03 8.45 11.13
C VAL A 143 1.90 8.46 10.12
N THR A 144 1.91 9.43 9.21
CA THR A 144 1.03 9.42 8.03
C THR A 144 1.89 9.29 6.79
N VAL A 145 1.58 8.28 5.97
CA VAL A 145 2.12 8.11 4.63
C VAL A 145 1.01 8.44 3.64
N GLU A 146 1.29 9.38 2.75
CA GLU A 146 0.34 9.81 1.72
C GLU A 146 0.93 9.55 0.34
N ILE A 147 0.14 8.96 -0.54
CA ILE A 147 0.49 8.69 -1.93
C ILE A 147 -0.46 9.51 -2.80
N ARG A 148 0.10 10.33 -3.69
CA ARG A 148 -0.65 11.07 -4.70
C ARG A 148 0.09 11.07 -6.02
N SER A 149 -0.53 10.50 -7.05
CA SER A 149 -0.02 10.49 -8.42
C SER A 149 1.42 10.00 -8.50
N GLY A 150 1.70 8.85 -7.87
CA GLY A 150 3.02 8.25 -7.87
C GLY A 150 4.04 8.90 -6.94
N ASN A 151 3.67 9.94 -6.19
CA ASN A 151 4.53 10.59 -5.21
C ASN A 151 4.12 10.22 -3.79
N LEU A 152 5.10 9.88 -2.96
CA LEU A 152 4.94 9.55 -1.55
C LEU A 152 5.39 10.71 -0.68
N SER A 153 4.58 11.06 0.31
CA SER A 153 4.93 11.99 1.38
C SER A 153 4.80 11.32 2.74
N LEU A 154 5.67 11.67 3.68
CA LEU A 154 5.69 11.10 5.03
C LEU A 154 5.78 12.22 6.06
N THR A 155 4.85 12.19 7.01
CA THR A 155 4.79 13.07 8.19
C THR A 155 4.63 12.24 9.45
N GLY A 156 5.03 12.77 10.60
CA GLY A 156 4.87 12.06 11.87
C GLY A 156 5.42 12.82 13.06
N GLU A 157 5.24 12.25 14.24
CA GLU A 157 5.82 12.73 15.49
C GLU A 157 6.51 11.60 16.25
N VAL A 158 7.56 11.96 16.98
CA VAL A 158 8.36 11.07 17.82
C VAL A 158 8.49 11.66 19.20
N LEU A 159 8.38 10.82 20.23
CA LEU A 159 8.69 11.15 21.60
C LEU A 159 10.18 10.88 21.88
N VAL A 160 10.97 11.94 22.06
CA VAL A 160 12.41 11.86 22.39
C VAL A 160 12.59 12.39 23.80
N LYS A 161 13.03 11.52 24.73
CA LYS A 161 13.27 11.90 26.15
C LYS A 161 12.11 12.70 26.79
N GLY A 162 10.87 12.33 26.48
CA GLY A 162 9.67 12.99 27.01
C GLY A 162 9.19 14.22 26.24
N ALA A 163 9.97 14.72 25.28
CA ALA A 163 9.56 15.82 24.39
C ALA A 163 8.99 15.29 23.07
N ARG A 164 7.90 15.89 22.57
CA ARG A 164 7.36 15.59 21.25
C ARG A 164 8.12 16.37 20.19
N ILE A 165 8.66 15.67 19.22
CA ILE A 165 9.42 16.23 18.10
C ILE A 165 8.76 15.79 16.81
N SER A 166 8.42 16.74 15.94
CA SER A 166 7.94 16.44 14.60
C SER A 166 9.05 15.82 13.75
N LEU A 167 8.75 14.75 13.03
CA LEU A 167 9.66 14.20 12.03
C LEU A 167 9.82 15.23 10.90
N PRO A 168 11.05 15.48 10.42
CA PRO A 168 11.27 16.24 9.18
C PRO A 168 10.38 15.69 8.07
N THR A 169 9.57 16.50 7.40
CA THR A 169 8.65 15.95 6.38
C THR A 169 9.43 15.44 5.17
N ILE A 170 9.08 14.26 4.67
CA ILE A 170 9.52 13.81 3.34
C ILE A 170 8.42 14.20 2.37
N GLU A 171 8.72 15.08 1.43
CA GLU A 171 7.76 15.54 0.43
C GLU A 171 8.04 14.92 -0.94
N ARG A 172 6.97 14.51 -1.61
CA ARG A 172 6.93 14.18 -3.05
C ARG A 172 8.04 13.22 -3.51
N PHE A 173 8.34 12.21 -2.72
CA PHE A 173 9.28 11.17 -3.10
C PHE A 173 8.69 10.31 -4.21
N ASN A 174 9.32 10.27 -5.38
CA ASN A 174 8.81 9.51 -6.51
C ASN A 174 8.87 7.99 -6.22
N ILE A 175 7.72 7.32 -6.20
CA ILE A 175 7.61 5.87 -5.95
C ILE A 175 8.35 5.06 -7.02
N ALA A 176 8.42 5.57 -8.26
CA ALA A 176 9.19 4.93 -9.33
C ALA A 176 10.71 4.93 -9.05
N ALA A 177 11.21 5.87 -8.25
CA ALA A 177 12.61 5.89 -7.84
C ALA A 177 12.91 4.92 -6.68
N LEU A 178 11.88 4.34 -6.04
CA LEU A 178 12.09 3.40 -4.95
C LEU A 178 12.66 2.06 -5.45
N PRO A 179 13.52 1.38 -4.67
CA PRO A 179 14.03 0.04 -4.98
C PRO A 179 12.92 -1.00 -5.22
N ILE A 180 11.71 -0.76 -4.70
CA ILE A 180 10.54 -1.63 -4.87
C ILE A 180 9.92 -1.57 -6.27
N ARG A 181 10.33 -0.64 -7.16
CA ARG A 181 9.75 -0.47 -8.50
C ARG A 181 9.68 -1.79 -9.28
N LYS A 182 10.75 -2.58 -9.28
CA LYS A 182 10.79 -3.86 -10.02
C LYS A 182 9.69 -4.82 -9.56
N LYS A 183 9.38 -4.84 -8.26
CA LYS A 183 8.31 -5.65 -7.68
C LYS A 183 6.94 -5.10 -8.05
N LEU A 184 6.74 -3.78 -7.93
CA LEU A 184 5.51 -3.10 -8.30
C LEU A 184 5.15 -3.31 -9.78
N VAL A 185 6.12 -3.11 -10.68
CA VAL A 185 5.96 -3.34 -12.13
C VAL A 185 5.53 -4.78 -12.39
N LYS A 186 6.22 -5.76 -11.78
CA LYS A 186 5.86 -7.18 -11.94
C LYS A 186 4.43 -7.49 -11.47
N THR A 187 4.01 -6.91 -10.34
CA THR A 187 2.65 -7.08 -9.82
C THR A 187 1.62 -6.47 -10.76
N PHE A 188 1.82 -5.24 -11.23
CA PHE A 188 0.86 -4.59 -12.15
C PHE A 188 0.78 -5.31 -13.50
N SER A 189 1.91 -5.75 -14.07
CA SER A 189 1.91 -6.51 -15.32
C SER A 189 1.19 -7.86 -15.22
N SER A 190 1.03 -8.41 -14.00
CA SER A 190 0.29 -9.67 -13.78
C SER A 190 -1.23 -9.51 -13.74
N LEU A 191 -1.75 -8.27 -13.79
CA LEU A 191 -3.19 -7.99 -13.68
C LEU A 191 -3.98 -8.21 -14.98
N GLY A 192 -3.33 -8.58 -16.10
CA GLY A 192 -3.98 -8.77 -17.40
C GLY A 192 -5.24 -9.65 -17.37
N PRO A 193 -5.20 -10.85 -16.73
CA PRO A 193 -6.38 -11.69 -16.58
C PRO A 193 -7.52 -11.03 -15.79
N VAL A 194 -7.17 -10.26 -14.75
CA VAL A 194 -8.15 -9.53 -13.94
C VAL A 194 -8.82 -8.42 -14.76
N VAL A 195 -8.04 -7.66 -15.53
CA VAL A 195 -8.56 -6.64 -16.46
C VAL A 195 -9.53 -7.26 -17.45
N ASN A 196 -9.19 -8.41 -18.03
CA ASN A 196 -10.07 -9.10 -18.98
C ASN A 196 -11.35 -9.61 -18.31
N ALA A 197 -11.25 -10.17 -17.10
CA ALA A 197 -12.40 -10.59 -16.32
C ALA A 197 -13.32 -9.41 -15.97
N LEU A 198 -12.77 -8.26 -15.56
CA LEU A 198 -13.54 -7.06 -15.26
C LEU A 198 -14.22 -6.50 -16.51
N LYS A 199 -13.53 -6.51 -17.67
CA LYS A 199 -14.13 -6.13 -18.96
C LYS A 199 -15.26 -7.05 -19.39
N ALA A 200 -15.19 -8.34 -19.07
CA ALA A 200 -16.31 -9.26 -19.25
C ALA A 200 -17.43 -9.01 -18.25
N LEU A 201 -17.08 -8.77 -16.98
CA LEU A 201 -17.90 -8.28 -15.87
C LEU A 201 -18.87 -7.18 -16.29
N SER A 202 -18.21 -6.22 -16.92
CA SER A 202 -18.68 -4.93 -17.35
C SER A 202 -19.56 -4.88 -18.58
N ALA A 203 -19.50 -5.91 -19.41
CA ALA A 203 -19.96 -5.85 -20.78
C ALA A 203 -21.49 -5.79 -20.83
N ASN A 204 -22.02 -4.68 -21.35
CA ASN A 204 -23.46 -4.49 -21.49
C ASN A 204 -24.01 -5.05 -22.81
N ALA A 205 -23.14 -5.42 -23.76
CA ALA A 205 -23.52 -6.04 -25.01
C ALA A 205 -22.49 -7.09 -25.47
N ILE A 206 -22.99 -8.20 -26.03
CA ILE A 206 -22.20 -9.19 -26.74
C ILE A 206 -22.46 -8.98 -28.23
N LEU A 207 -21.45 -8.51 -28.96
CA LEU A 207 -21.48 -8.37 -30.41
C LEU A 207 -20.90 -9.64 -31.04
N ILE A 208 -21.71 -10.36 -31.82
CA ILE A 208 -21.27 -11.51 -32.60
C ILE A 208 -21.16 -11.05 -34.05
N ASP A 209 -19.93 -10.84 -34.54
CA ASP A 209 -19.66 -10.52 -35.95
C ASP A 209 -18.84 -11.63 -36.59
N LYS A 210 -19.36 -12.25 -37.65
CA LYS A 210 -18.71 -13.29 -38.46
C LYS A 210 -18.03 -14.40 -37.64
N GLY A 211 -18.70 -14.86 -36.57
CA GLY A 211 -18.20 -15.93 -35.69
C GLY A 211 -17.16 -15.50 -34.65
N LYS A 212 -16.88 -14.20 -34.52
CA LYS A 212 -16.07 -13.64 -33.42
C LYS A 212 -16.98 -12.97 -32.39
N ILE A 213 -16.85 -13.39 -31.14
CA ILE A 213 -17.54 -12.80 -30.00
C ILE A 213 -16.71 -11.60 -29.52
N GLN A 214 -17.32 -10.41 -29.52
CA GLN A 214 -16.73 -9.18 -29.00
C GLN A 214 -17.59 -8.65 -27.86
N LEU A 215 -16.96 -8.39 -26.72
CA LEU A 215 -17.57 -7.76 -25.55
C LEU A 215 -17.53 -6.24 -25.74
N VAL A 216 -18.69 -5.59 -25.71
CA VAL A 216 -18.79 -4.15 -25.97
C VAL A 216 -19.50 -3.45 -24.83
N ASN A 217 -18.89 -2.36 -24.37
CA ASN A 217 -19.51 -1.39 -23.47
C ASN A 217 -20.08 -0.27 -24.34
N GLN A 218 -21.42 -0.17 -24.40
CA GLN A 218 -22.11 0.96 -25.03
C GLN A 218 -22.13 2.17 -24.10
#